data_AF-A0A4Q5M3V6-F1
#
_entry.id   AF-A0A4Q5M3V6-F1
#
_cell.length_a   1.000
_cell.length_b   1.000
_cell.length_c   1.000
_cell.angle_alpha   90.00
_cell.angle_beta   90.00
_cell.angle_gamma   90.00
#
_symmetry.space_group_name_H-M   'P 1'
#
loop_
_entity.id
_entity.type
_entity.pdbx_description
1 polymer ?
#
loop_
_entity_poly.entity_id
_entity_poly.type
_entity_poly.pdbx_seq_one_letter_code
_entity_poly.pdbx_strand_id
1 'polypeptide(L)'
;MKRTFFTLILIIGFFAQSFAQSITLEPDGSQLPRFATNPACTVADRGKQVYNTVQNKIYYCNGTSWINSETGTPFSPTPAFRATNGSGFSLTNTFQAVPFTFLTYDLAGNFKLNYSQDLPNTFIAHENGVYEFKLKARISLNSFTPAPLTKITFVVFSGDEEGAGETYYFTTPVTTQSNGEDISLGISLKLVTGRIVKFSVKYDGGGSGTLYLNSVVADGHLVAKY
;
A
#
# COMPACT_ATOMS: atom_id res chain seq x y z
N MET A 1 -33.32 -48.22 32.11
CA MET A 1 -31.96 -47.72 32.42
C MET A 1 -31.44 -46.62 31.47
N LYS A 2 -31.90 -46.49 30.21
CA LYS A 2 -31.40 -45.44 29.28
C LYS A 2 -31.93 -44.01 29.54
N ARG A 3 -33.07 -43.84 30.21
CA ARG A 3 -33.66 -42.51 30.50
C ARG A 3 -33.01 -41.80 31.69
N THR A 4 -32.50 -42.52 32.69
CA THR A 4 -31.83 -41.93 33.86
C THR A 4 -30.44 -41.40 33.56
N PHE A 5 -29.76 -41.94 32.54
CA PHE A 5 -28.42 -41.47 32.14
C PHE A 5 -28.48 -40.11 31.41
N PHE A 6 -29.56 -39.86 30.65
CA PHE A 6 -29.73 -38.60 29.92
C PHE A 6 -30.06 -37.42 30.84
N THR A 7 -30.80 -37.67 31.93
CA THR A 7 -31.09 -36.64 32.94
C THR A 7 -29.86 -36.25 33.75
N LEU A 8 -28.94 -37.19 34.00
CA LEU A 8 -27.70 -36.92 34.75
C LEU A 8 -26.73 -36.02 33.94
N ILE A 9 -26.66 -36.21 32.62
CA ILE A 9 -25.80 -35.40 31.73
C ILE A 9 -26.31 -33.96 31.61
N LEU A 10 -27.64 -33.75 31.60
CA LEU A 10 -28.25 -32.42 31.57
C LEU A 10 -28.00 -31.62 32.85
N ILE A 11 -27.95 -32.28 34.02
CA ILE A 11 -27.67 -31.62 35.30
C ILE A 11 -26.19 -31.20 35.41
N ILE A 12 -25.25 -31.99 34.88
CA ILE A 12 -23.82 -31.65 34.88
C ILE A 12 -23.52 -30.46 33.96
N GLY A 13 -24.26 -30.31 32.85
CA GLY A 13 -24.11 -29.18 31.93
C GLY A 13 -24.52 -27.80 32.51
N PHE A 14 -25.39 -27.76 33.51
CA PHE A 14 -25.81 -26.50 34.16
C PHE A 14 -24.79 -25.96 35.16
N PHE A 15 -23.84 -26.78 35.63
CA PHE A 15 -22.76 -26.35 36.53
C PHE A 15 -21.49 -25.90 35.80
N ALA A 16 -21.43 -26.04 34.48
CA ALA A 16 -20.40 -25.44 33.65
C ALA A 16 -20.76 -23.97 33.33
N GLN A 17 -21.01 -23.17 34.38
CA GLN A 17 -21.09 -21.73 34.20
C GLN A 17 -19.68 -21.21 33.94
N SER A 18 -19.43 -20.82 32.70
CA SER A 18 -18.30 -19.96 32.35
C SER A 18 -18.40 -18.70 33.19
N PHE A 19 -17.54 -18.54 34.19
CA PHE A 19 -17.40 -17.27 34.90
C PHE A 19 -16.89 -16.22 33.92
N ALA A 20 -17.77 -15.33 33.46
CA ALA A 20 -17.33 -14.08 32.87
C ALA A 20 -16.67 -13.28 34.00
N GLN A 21 -15.34 -13.18 33.97
CA GLN A 21 -14.61 -12.27 34.85
C GLN A 21 -14.91 -10.85 34.37
N SER A 22 -15.80 -10.13 35.06
CA SER A 22 -15.93 -8.70 34.87
C SER A 22 -14.97 -7.98 35.80
N ILE A 23 -14.22 -7.03 35.25
CA ILE A 23 -13.48 -6.05 36.02
C ILE A 23 -14.20 -4.72 35.84
N THR A 24 -14.62 -4.12 36.95
CA THR A 24 -15.03 -2.73 36.99
C THR A 24 -13.78 -1.89 37.16
N LEU A 25 -13.38 -1.16 36.11
CA LEU A 25 -12.32 -0.17 36.22
C LEU A 25 -12.94 1.10 36.77
N GLU A 26 -12.60 1.46 38.00
CA GLU A 26 -12.92 2.79 38.52
C GLU A 26 -12.13 3.85 37.73
N PRO A 27 -12.67 5.07 37.57
CA PRO A 27 -12.00 6.16 36.83
C PRO A 27 -10.57 6.45 37.28
N ASP A 28 -10.23 6.16 38.54
CA ASP A 28 -8.90 6.33 39.13
C ASP A 28 -8.24 5.00 39.55
N GLY A 29 -8.90 3.86 39.30
CA GLY A 29 -8.49 2.54 39.78
C GLY A 29 -7.45 1.82 38.91
N SER A 30 -7.24 2.29 37.67
CA SER A 30 -6.26 1.71 36.76
C SER A 30 -4.91 2.41 36.91
N GLN A 31 -4.08 1.92 37.83
CA GLN A 31 -2.70 2.36 37.97
C GLN A 31 -1.76 1.22 37.57
N LEU A 32 -0.87 1.50 36.62
CA LEU A 32 0.19 0.56 36.27
C LEU A 32 1.23 0.52 37.39
N PRO A 33 1.79 -0.65 37.73
CA PRO A 33 2.96 -0.74 38.59
C PRO A 33 4.10 0.15 38.10
N ARG A 34 4.63 0.99 38.98
CA ARG A 34 5.65 2.00 38.67
C ARG A 34 7.02 1.55 39.16
N PHE A 35 8.01 1.51 38.27
CA PHE A 35 9.37 1.10 38.60
C PHE A 35 10.41 2.07 38.02
N ALA A 36 11.49 2.33 38.77
CA ALA A 36 12.63 3.10 38.23
C ALA A 36 13.49 2.24 37.29
N THR A 37 13.64 0.96 37.61
CA THR A 37 14.32 -0.05 36.79
C THR A 37 13.34 -1.18 36.51
N ASN A 38 13.21 -1.60 35.26
CA ASN A 38 12.30 -2.68 34.91
C ASN A 38 12.72 -3.99 35.61
N PRO A 39 11.79 -4.75 36.22
CA PRO A 39 12.10 -6.05 36.81
C PRO A 39 12.50 -7.06 35.72
N ALA A 40 12.95 -8.27 36.10
CA ALA A 40 13.16 -9.33 35.12
C ALA A 40 11.84 -9.67 34.40
N CYS A 41 11.85 -9.77 33.07
CA CYS A 41 10.72 -10.25 32.28
C CYS A 41 10.91 -11.74 32.01
N THR A 42 10.07 -12.59 32.61
CA THR A 42 10.09 -14.05 32.38
C THR A 42 8.87 -14.50 31.58
N VAL A 43 8.86 -15.75 31.13
CA VAL A 43 7.73 -16.32 30.37
C VAL A 43 6.41 -16.23 31.16
N ALA A 44 6.46 -16.36 32.49
CA ALA A 44 5.30 -16.22 33.38
C ALA A 44 4.77 -14.78 33.48
N ASP A 45 5.58 -13.80 33.10
CA ASP A 45 5.23 -12.37 33.14
C ASP A 45 4.71 -11.85 31.79
N ARG A 46 4.60 -12.71 30.77
CA ARG A 46 4.14 -12.32 29.43
C ARG A 46 2.77 -11.62 29.51
N GLY A 47 2.67 -10.45 28.90
CA GLY A 47 1.47 -9.62 28.85
C GLY A 47 1.31 -8.64 30.02
N LYS A 48 2.13 -8.73 31.08
CA LYS A 48 2.17 -7.72 32.14
C LYS A 48 2.62 -6.38 31.57
N GLN A 49 2.07 -5.30 32.11
CA GLN A 49 2.44 -3.93 31.78
C GLN A 49 3.02 -3.21 33.00
N VAL A 50 4.02 -2.37 32.77
CA VAL A 50 4.65 -1.53 33.81
C VAL A 50 4.90 -0.14 33.28
N TYR A 51 4.94 0.84 34.19
CA TYR A 51 5.37 2.20 33.89
C TYR A 51 6.80 2.41 34.41
N ASN A 52 7.75 2.66 33.51
CA ASN A 52 9.10 3.03 33.91
C ASN A 52 9.17 4.53 34.22
N THR A 53 9.44 4.89 35.47
CA THR A 53 9.43 6.28 35.93
C THR A 53 10.67 7.08 35.53
N VAL A 54 11.78 6.42 35.20
CA VAL A 54 13.02 7.09 34.74
C VAL A 54 12.92 7.40 33.25
N GLN A 55 12.41 6.46 32.46
CA GLN A 55 12.26 6.59 31.02
C GLN A 55 10.92 7.23 30.61
N ASN A 56 10.02 7.44 31.57
CA ASN A 56 8.69 8.01 31.40
C ASN A 56 7.88 7.30 30.30
N LYS A 57 7.85 5.96 30.36
CA LYS A 57 7.34 5.08 29.30
C LYS A 57 6.59 3.86 29.84
N ILE A 58 5.55 3.44 29.13
CA ILE A 58 4.88 2.16 29.38
C ILE A 58 5.58 1.02 28.64
N TYR A 59 5.78 -0.11 29.31
CA TYR A 59 6.33 -1.34 28.72
C TYR A 59 5.38 -2.51 28.90
N TYR A 60 5.41 -3.49 27.99
CA TYR A 60 4.84 -4.82 28.18
C TYR A 60 5.91 -5.92 28.12
N CYS A 61 5.75 -6.99 28.88
CA CYS A 61 6.68 -8.13 28.86
C CYS A 61 6.28 -9.13 27.75
N ASN A 62 7.21 -9.49 26.86
CA ASN A 62 6.97 -10.51 25.81
C ASN A 62 7.33 -11.95 26.25
N GLY A 63 7.77 -12.12 27.50
CA GLY A 63 8.25 -13.38 28.08
C GLY A 63 9.77 -13.49 28.21
N THR A 64 10.52 -12.53 27.67
CA THR A 64 12.00 -12.47 27.74
C THR A 64 12.53 -11.05 27.95
N SER A 65 11.83 -10.04 27.44
CA SER A 65 12.21 -8.64 27.46
C SER A 65 10.99 -7.72 27.63
N TRP A 66 11.25 -6.55 28.22
CA TRP A 66 10.28 -5.45 28.29
C TRP A 66 10.31 -4.67 26.99
N ILE A 67 9.19 -4.67 26.27
CA ILE A 67 9.00 -3.95 25.02
C ILE A 67 8.28 -2.64 25.35
N ASN A 68 8.89 -1.52 24.95
CA ASN A 68 8.28 -0.22 25.13
C ASN A 68 7.04 -0.10 24.24
N SER A 69 5.89 0.08 24.86
CA SER A 69 4.58 0.20 24.20
C SER A 69 4.44 1.51 23.42
N GLU A 70 5.22 2.54 23.76
CA GLU A 70 5.25 3.84 23.08
C GLU A 70 6.25 3.86 21.91
N THR A 71 7.22 2.94 21.91
CA THR A 71 7.87 2.53 20.66
C THR A 71 7.13 1.30 20.17
N GLY A 72 5.89 1.50 19.76
CA GLY A 72 5.42 0.76 18.60
C GLY A 72 6.54 0.82 17.57
N THR A 73 6.87 -0.31 16.94
CA THR A 73 7.61 -0.34 15.68
C THR A 73 7.41 0.97 14.93
N PRO A 74 8.47 1.67 14.48
CA PRO A 74 8.33 2.96 13.79
C PRO A 74 7.13 2.81 12.87
N PHE A 75 6.11 3.65 13.06
CA PHE A 75 4.85 3.57 12.32
C PHE A 75 5.22 3.23 10.88
N SER A 76 5.04 1.98 10.45
CA SER A 76 5.38 1.58 9.09
C SER A 76 4.20 2.12 8.32
N PRO A 77 4.32 3.30 7.70
CA PRO A 77 3.17 3.90 7.10
C PRO A 77 2.70 2.94 6.01
N THR A 78 1.40 2.68 5.95
CA THR A 78 0.82 1.89 4.87
C THR A 78 1.37 2.44 3.56
N PRO A 79 2.15 1.66 2.78
CA PRO A 79 2.85 2.19 1.63
C PRO A 79 1.89 2.88 0.68
N ALA A 80 2.14 4.16 0.41
CA ALA A 80 1.35 4.95 -0.51
C ALA A 80 2.21 6.05 -1.14
N PHE A 81 2.01 6.31 -2.42
CA PHE A 81 2.69 7.37 -3.14
C PHE A 81 1.75 8.11 -4.09
N ARG A 82 2.15 9.33 -4.44
CA ARG A 82 1.62 10.09 -5.57
C ARG A 82 2.79 10.72 -6.32
N ALA A 83 3.04 10.25 -7.53
CA ALA A 83 4.05 10.75 -8.46
C ALA A 83 3.39 11.54 -9.59
N THR A 84 4.03 12.59 -10.06
CA THR A 84 3.47 13.50 -11.07
C THR A 84 4.52 13.94 -12.07
N ASN A 85 4.10 14.03 -13.33
CA ASN A 85 4.73 14.84 -14.37
C ASN A 85 3.79 16.01 -14.70
N GLY A 86 4.07 17.18 -14.11
CA GLY A 86 3.25 18.37 -14.29
C GLY A 86 3.46 19.05 -15.65
N SER A 87 4.66 18.95 -16.23
CA SER A 87 5.00 19.55 -17.52
C SER A 87 4.40 18.81 -18.72
N GLY A 88 3.94 17.58 -18.51
CA GLY A 88 3.57 16.68 -19.59
C GLY A 88 4.78 16.18 -20.38
N PHE A 89 4.52 15.41 -21.44
CA PHE A 89 5.53 14.93 -22.38
C PHE A 89 4.89 14.53 -23.72
N SER A 90 5.70 14.53 -24.79
CA SER A 90 5.30 14.10 -26.12
C SER A 90 5.27 12.58 -26.22
N LEU A 91 4.23 12.03 -26.85
CA LEU A 91 4.14 10.61 -27.16
C LEU A 91 4.89 10.25 -28.44
N THR A 92 5.43 9.03 -28.46
CA THR A 92 6.01 8.40 -29.65
C THR A 92 5.24 7.13 -29.99
N ASN A 93 5.55 6.54 -31.15
CA ASN A 93 4.97 5.27 -31.59
C ASN A 93 5.64 4.02 -30.97
N THR A 94 6.61 4.24 -30.09
CA THR A 94 7.31 3.21 -29.31
C THR A 94 6.97 3.37 -27.83
N PHE A 95 6.97 2.27 -27.07
CA PHE A 95 6.79 2.37 -25.63
C PHE A 95 7.92 3.17 -25.00
N GLN A 96 7.55 4.20 -24.25
CA GLN A 96 8.45 4.98 -23.42
C GLN A 96 7.93 4.99 -21.98
N ALA A 97 8.85 5.01 -21.02
CA ALA A 97 8.50 5.16 -19.61
C ALA A 97 7.81 6.51 -19.38
N VAL A 98 6.80 6.53 -18.51
CA VAL A 98 6.17 7.78 -18.07
C VAL A 98 7.18 8.51 -17.16
N PRO A 99 7.65 9.73 -17.52
CA PRO A 99 8.74 10.37 -16.79
C PRO A 99 8.19 11.20 -15.63
N PHE A 100 8.02 10.60 -14.46
CA PHE A 100 7.57 11.31 -13.26
C PHE A 100 8.70 12.15 -12.67
N THR A 101 8.42 13.43 -12.41
CA THR A 101 9.44 14.41 -11.99
C THR A 101 9.22 14.95 -10.58
N PHE A 102 8.08 14.66 -9.96
CA PHE A 102 7.71 15.17 -8.65
C PHE A 102 6.95 14.12 -7.83
N LEU A 103 7.17 14.09 -6.51
CA LEU A 103 6.37 13.32 -5.55
C LEU A 103 5.57 14.30 -4.69
N THR A 104 4.24 14.17 -4.68
CA THR A 104 3.40 14.90 -3.71
C THR A 104 3.54 14.28 -2.32
N TYR A 105 3.56 12.96 -2.27
CA TYR A 105 3.89 12.18 -1.07
C TYR A 105 4.46 10.83 -1.52
N ASP A 106 5.30 10.27 -0.67
CA ASP A 106 5.76 8.89 -0.73
C ASP A 106 6.02 8.45 0.71
N LEU A 107 5.02 7.81 1.31
CA LEU A 107 5.03 7.54 2.74
C LEU A 107 6.10 6.51 3.12
N ALA A 108 6.41 5.59 2.21
CA ALA A 108 7.34 4.49 2.46
C ALA A 108 8.69 4.66 1.73
N GLY A 109 8.86 5.69 0.90
CA GLY A 109 10.06 5.88 0.09
C GLY A 109 10.19 4.86 -1.05
N ASN A 110 9.06 4.39 -1.57
CA ASN A 110 8.97 3.25 -2.49
C ASN A 110 8.88 3.62 -3.97
N PHE A 111 8.84 4.91 -4.32
CA PHE A 111 8.80 5.36 -5.71
C PHE A 111 10.08 6.10 -6.11
N LYS A 112 10.67 5.68 -7.23
CA LYS A 112 11.86 6.31 -7.84
C LYS A 112 11.43 7.21 -8.99
N LEU A 113 11.79 8.49 -8.91
CA LEU A 113 11.51 9.49 -9.96
C LEU A 113 12.42 9.31 -11.18
N ASN A 114 12.10 10.03 -12.27
CA ASN A 114 12.78 9.93 -13.56
C ASN A 114 14.29 10.19 -13.50
N TYR A 115 14.74 10.99 -12.53
CA TYR A 115 16.15 11.33 -12.34
C TYR A 115 16.89 10.39 -11.38
N SER A 116 16.23 9.33 -10.89
CA SER A 116 16.90 8.29 -10.10
C SER A 116 17.93 7.58 -10.98
N GLN A 117 19.16 7.40 -10.46
CA GLN A 117 20.20 6.65 -11.15
C GLN A 117 19.85 5.15 -11.24
N ASP A 118 19.26 4.63 -10.15
CA ASP A 118 18.80 3.26 -10.08
C ASP A 118 17.27 3.20 -10.27
N LEU A 119 16.83 2.41 -11.25
CA LEU A 119 15.42 2.14 -11.56
C LEU A 119 14.55 3.41 -11.67
N PRO A 120 14.79 4.32 -12.63
CA PRO A 120 13.96 5.50 -12.81
C PRO A 120 12.49 5.14 -13.12
N ASN A 121 11.56 6.00 -12.68
CA ASN A 121 10.11 5.86 -12.90
C ASN A 121 9.53 4.51 -12.43
N THR A 122 10.03 4.03 -11.28
CA THR A 122 9.74 2.67 -10.81
C THR A 122 9.22 2.72 -9.38
N PHE A 123 8.13 2.00 -9.15
CA PHE A 123 7.67 1.65 -7.82
C PHE A 123 8.31 0.33 -7.38
N ILE A 124 8.70 0.20 -6.11
CA ILE A 124 9.28 -1.02 -5.53
C ILE A 124 8.42 -1.44 -4.33
N ALA A 125 7.83 -2.63 -4.37
CA ALA A 125 7.02 -3.11 -3.26
C ALA A 125 7.89 -3.37 -2.02
N HIS A 126 7.59 -2.71 -0.89
CA HIS A 126 8.31 -2.93 0.37
C HIS A 126 7.78 -4.14 1.15
N GLU A 127 6.50 -4.45 0.99
CA GLU A 127 5.82 -5.51 1.71
C GLU A 127 5.03 -6.40 0.75
N ASN A 128 4.85 -7.67 1.14
CA ASN A 128 3.91 -8.57 0.47
C ASN A 128 2.49 -8.07 0.64
N GLY A 129 1.75 -7.96 -0.46
CA GLY A 129 0.39 -7.49 -0.40
C GLY A 129 -0.29 -7.28 -1.74
N VAL A 130 -1.55 -6.88 -1.68
CA VAL A 130 -2.30 -6.39 -2.83
C VAL A 130 -2.19 -4.88 -2.86
N TYR A 131 -1.69 -4.34 -3.96
CA TYR A 131 -1.54 -2.92 -4.21
C TYR A 131 -2.52 -2.46 -5.27
N GLU A 132 -3.14 -1.30 -5.08
CA GLU A 132 -3.92 -0.62 -6.12
C GLU A 132 -3.09 0.51 -6.70
N PHE A 133 -3.04 0.58 -8.03
CA PHE A 133 -2.42 1.67 -8.78
C PHE A 133 -3.45 2.36 -9.64
N LYS A 134 -3.38 3.68 -9.72
CA LYS A 134 -4.18 4.52 -10.60
C LYS A 134 -3.27 5.45 -11.38
N LEU A 135 -3.45 5.51 -12.69
CA LEU A 135 -2.74 6.47 -13.55
C LEU A 135 -3.76 7.35 -14.24
N LYS A 136 -3.52 8.66 -14.22
CA LYS A 136 -4.33 9.68 -14.87
C LYS A 136 -3.47 10.53 -15.78
N ALA A 137 -3.98 10.90 -16.95
CA ALA A 137 -3.29 11.78 -17.89
C ALA A 137 -4.33 12.59 -18.68
N ARG A 138 -4.00 13.82 -19.06
CA ARG A 138 -4.84 14.64 -19.92
C ARG A 138 -4.31 14.68 -21.34
N ILE A 139 -5.14 14.40 -22.33
CA ILE A 139 -4.74 14.44 -23.74
C ILE A 139 -4.61 15.91 -24.19
N SER A 140 -3.57 16.21 -24.97
CA SER A 140 -3.44 17.48 -25.68
C SER A 140 -3.16 17.26 -27.16
N LEU A 141 -4.06 17.80 -27.99
CA LEU A 141 -4.02 17.74 -29.46
C LEU A 141 -3.61 19.08 -30.09
N ASN A 142 -3.09 20.03 -29.31
CA ASN A 142 -2.79 21.40 -29.77
C ASN A 142 -1.90 21.45 -31.03
N SER A 143 -1.06 20.44 -31.22
CA SER A 143 -0.16 20.28 -32.35
C SER A 143 -0.30 18.91 -33.02
N PHE A 144 -1.45 18.25 -32.90
CA PHE A 144 -1.66 16.90 -33.42
C PHE A 144 -3.03 16.74 -34.05
N THR A 145 -3.08 16.12 -35.23
CA THR A 145 -4.31 15.71 -35.88
C THR A 145 -4.39 14.19 -35.96
N PRO A 146 -5.29 13.54 -35.20
CA PRO A 146 -5.42 12.09 -35.19
C PRO A 146 -5.96 11.55 -36.51
N ALA A 147 -5.40 10.45 -36.98
CA ALA A 147 -5.98 9.59 -38.01
C ALA A 147 -7.08 8.67 -37.43
N PRO A 148 -7.94 8.03 -38.26
CA PRO A 148 -9.10 7.26 -37.77
C PRO A 148 -8.79 6.10 -36.80
N LEU A 149 -7.59 5.54 -36.83
CA LEU A 149 -7.18 4.43 -35.96
C LEU A 149 -6.28 4.87 -34.81
N THR A 150 -6.15 6.19 -34.58
CA THR A 150 -5.26 6.70 -33.54
C THR A 150 -5.73 6.24 -32.17
N LYS A 151 -4.80 5.74 -31.37
CA LYS A 151 -5.07 5.28 -30.01
C LYS A 151 -3.84 5.46 -29.12
N ILE A 152 -4.07 5.67 -27.83
CA ILE A 152 -3.02 5.67 -26.81
C ILE A 152 -3.07 4.34 -26.09
N THR A 153 -1.91 3.70 -25.95
CA THR A 153 -1.74 2.43 -25.25
C THR A 153 -0.85 2.64 -24.05
N PHE A 154 -1.41 2.52 -22.84
CA PHE A 154 -0.65 2.42 -21.60
C PHE A 154 -0.29 0.98 -21.30
N VAL A 155 0.89 0.80 -20.72
CA VAL A 155 1.40 -0.46 -20.24
C VAL A 155 1.78 -0.32 -18.78
N VAL A 156 1.31 -1.26 -17.96
CA VAL A 156 1.80 -1.48 -16.61
C VAL A 156 2.61 -2.77 -16.60
N PHE A 157 3.89 -2.67 -16.29
CA PHE A 157 4.76 -3.84 -16.08
C PHE A 157 4.88 -4.14 -14.59
N SER A 158 4.79 -5.41 -14.22
CA SER A 158 5.02 -5.92 -12.85
C SER A 158 6.00 -7.08 -12.90
N GLY A 159 7.20 -6.93 -12.34
CA GLY A 159 8.26 -7.92 -12.51
C GLY A 159 9.42 -7.75 -11.55
N ASP A 160 10.52 -8.43 -11.85
CA ASP A 160 11.81 -8.17 -11.24
C ASP A 160 12.61 -7.11 -12.02
N GLU A 161 13.79 -6.78 -11.51
CA GLU A 161 14.71 -5.82 -12.12
C GLU A 161 15.34 -6.34 -13.43
N GLU A 162 15.40 -7.66 -13.60
CA GLU A 162 15.92 -8.33 -14.80
C GLU A 162 14.91 -8.33 -15.97
N GLY A 163 13.66 -7.94 -15.70
CA GLY A 163 12.60 -7.77 -16.70
C GLY A 163 11.68 -8.98 -16.85
N ALA A 164 11.82 -10.02 -16.03
CA ALA A 164 10.85 -11.11 -15.99
C ALA A 164 9.61 -10.66 -15.21
N GLY A 165 8.43 -10.76 -15.84
CA GLY A 165 7.22 -10.22 -15.25
C GLY A 165 5.98 -10.34 -16.11
N GLU A 166 4.94 -9.65 -15.67
CA GLU A 166 3.64 -9.56 -16.30
C GLU A 166 3.44 -8.16 -16.87
N THR A 167 2.73 -8.07 -17.99
CA THR A 167 2.45 -6.81 -18.68
C THR A 167 0.96 -6.67 -18.92
N TYR A 168 0.40 -5.53 -18.52
CA TYR A 168 -1.02 -5.23 -18.67
C TYR A 168 -1.20 -4.05 -19.62
N TYR A 169 -2.10 -4.19 -20.58
CA TYR A 169 -2.33 -3.21 -21.64
C TYR A 169 -3.68 -2.51 -21.46
N PHE A 170 -3.67 -1.18 -21.55
CA PHE A 170 -4.87 -0.35 -21.51
C PHE A 170 -4.87 0.56 -22.73
N THR A 171 -5.88 0.46 -23.57
CA THR A 171 -5.94 1.20 -24.84
C THR A 171 -7.17 2.10 -24.88
N THR A 172 -6.98 3.34 -25.29
CA THR A 172 -8.08 4.29 -25.54
C THR A 172 -7.97 4.88 -26.94
N PRO A 173 -9.07 4.98 -27.71
CA PRO A 173 -9.07 5.69 -28.98
C PRO A 173 -8.79 7.18 -28.76
N VAL A 174 -8.20 7.84 -29.76
CA VAL A 174 -7.99 9.30 -29.80
C VAL A 174 -8.68 9.83 -31.04
N THR A 175 -9.64 10.73 -30.84
CA THR A 175 -10.37 11.40 -31.92
C THR A 175 -10.06 12.88 -31.93
N THR A 176 -10.56 13.62 -32.92
CA THR A 176 -10.44 15.08 -32.98
C THR A 176 -11.14 15.78 -31.80
N GLN A 177 -12.05 15.09 -31.11
CA GLN A 177 -12.74 15.59 -29.93
C GLN A 177 -11.97 15.31 -28.62
N SER A 178 -10.91 14.52 -28.67
CA SER A 178 -10.18 14.09 -27.47
C SER A 178 -9.28 15.15 -26.85
N ASN A 179 -9.24 16.38 -27.39
CA ASN A 179 -8.41 17.44 -26.82
C ASN A 179 -8.93 17.85 -25.43
N GLY A 180 -8.11 17.71 -24.41
CA GLY A 180 -8.46 18.03 -23.02
C GLY A 180 -9.16 16.90 -22.27
N GLU A 181 -9.43 15.75 -22.90
CA GLU A 181 -10.00 14.58 -22.22
C GLU A 181 -9.01 13.98 -21.21
N ASP A 182 -9.54 13.52 -20.08
CA ASP A 182 -8.79 12.80 -19.06
C ASP A 182 -8.88 11.29 -19.31
N ILE A 183 -7.72 10.64 -19.42
CA ILE A 183 -7.58 9.19 -19.41
C ILE A 183 -7.32 8.77 -17.96
N SER A 184 -8.05 7.78 -17.47
CA SER A 184 -7.81 7.17 -16.16
C SER A 184 -7.76 5.65 -16.30
N LEU A 185 -6.75 5.02 -15.73
CA LEU A 185 -6.67 3.57 -15.57
C LEU A 185 -6.47 3.21 -14.10
N GLY A 186 -6.91 2.02 -13.73
CA GLY A 186 -6.74 1.45 -12.40
C GLY A 186 -6.45 -0.04 -12.50
N ILE A 187 -5.51 -0.52 -11.69
CA ILE A 187 -5.15 -1.94 -11.62
C ILE A 187 -4.80 -2.35 -10.19
N SER A 188 -5.23 -3.53 -9.80
CA SER A 188 -4.84 -4.16 -8.53
C SER A 188 -3.88 -5.29 -8.80
N LEU A 189 -2.73 -5.29 -8.13
CA LEU A 189 -1.65 -6.25 -8.32
C LEU A 189 -1.28 -6.91 -7.00
N LYS A 190 -1.13 -8.24 -7.02
CA LYS A 190 -0.53 -8.98 -5.92
C LYS A 190 0.99 -8.91 -6.07
N LEU A 191 1.67 -8.25 -5.14
CA LEU A 191 3.12 -8.03 -5.18
C LEU A 191 3.78 -8.66 -3.96
N VAL A 192 5.01 -9.15 -4.17
CA VAL A 192 5.93 -9.56 -3.11
C VAL A 192 6.99 -8.47 -2.90
N THR A 193 7.60 -8.43 -1.72
CA THR A 193 8.69 -7.50 -1.43
C THR A 193 9.78 -7.55 -2.50
N GLY A 194 10.24 -6.37 -2.95
CA GLY A 194 11.24 -6.18 -4.00
C GLY A 194 10.66 -6.19 -5.43
N ARG A 195 9.41 -6.60 -5.63
CA ARG A 195 8.80 -6.59 -6.97
C ARG A 195 8.59 -5.16 -7.45
N ILE A 196 8.89 -4.92 -8.72
CA ILE A 196 8.84 -3.58 -9.32
C ILE A 196 7.59 -3.38 -10.17
N VAL A 197 7.10 -2.13 -10.21
CA VAL A 197 6.03 -1.70 -11.13
C VAL A 197 6.49 -0.49 -11.93
N LYS A 198 6.31 -0.56 -13.25
CA LYS A 198 6.67 0.50 -14.20
C LYS A 198 5.48 0.87 -15.09
N PHE A 199 5.37 2.16 -15.40
CA PHE A 199 4.35 2.69 -16.31
C PHE A 199 5.01 3.11 -17.62
N SER A 200 4.48 2.64 -18.74
CA SER A 200 4.91 3.03 -20.08
C SER A 200 3.72 3.40 -20.93
N VAL A 201 3.95 4.19 -21.97
CA VAL A 201 2.90 4.62 -22.89
C VAL A 201 3.45 4.78 -24.29
N LYS A 202 2.58 4.57 -25.28
CA LYS A 202 2.81 4.95 -26.67
C LYS A 202 1.50 5.40 -27.30
N TYR A 203 1.56 5.91 -28.52
CA TYR A 203 0.40 5.98 -29.39
C TYR A 203 0.59 5.12 -30.65
N ASP A 204 -0.51 4.64 -31.21
CA ASP A 204 -0.54 3.89 -32.46
C ASP A 204 -1.55 4.53 -33.42
N GLY A 205 -1.56 4.11 -34.69
CA GLY A 205 -2.63 4.46 -35.63
C GLY A 205 -2.40 5.71 -36.49
N GLY A 206 -1.23 6.36 -36.38
CA GLY A 206 -0.81 7.47 -37.24
C GLY A 206 -1.30 8.84 -36.77
N GLY A 207 -1.37 9.80 -37.69
CA GLY A 207 -1.67 11.22 -37.43
C GLY A 207 -0.54 12.14 -37.87
N SER A 208 -0.80 13.45 -37.90
CA SER A 208 0.20 14.47 -38.24
C SER A 208 0.47 15.39 -37.06
N GLY A 209 1.75 15.65 -36.79
CA GLY A 209 2.20 16.50 -35.69
C GLY A 209 2.64 15.72 -34.45
N THR A 210 2.57 16.33 -33.26
CA THR A 210 3.06 15.75 -32.01
C THR A 210 1.94 15.68 -30.97
N LEU A 211 1.60 14.46 -30.56
CA LEU A 211 0.61 14.17 -29.51
C LEU A 211 1.25 14.33 -28.13
N TYR A 212 0.59 15.05 -27.22
CA TYR A 212 1.07 15.27 -25.87
C TYR A 212 0.13 14.69 -24.82
N LEU A 213 0.71 14.21 -23.72
CA LEU A 213 -0.01 14.00 -22.46
C LEU A 213 0.41 15.08 -21.47
N ASN A 214 -0.55 15.85 -20.98
CA ASN A 214 -0.39 16.85 -19.95
C ASN A 214 -0.72 16.28 -18.57
N SER A 215 -0.06 16.78 -17.52
CA SER A 215 -0.38 16.50 -16.11
C SER A 215 -0.60 15.01 -15.81
N VAL A 216 0.43 14.19 -16.03
CA VAL A 216 0.34 12.74 -15.78
C VAL A 216 0.60 12.45 -14.30
N VAL A 217 -0.33 11.76 -13.66
CA VAL A 217 -0.30 11.45 -12.22
C VAL A 217 -0.43 9.94 -12.02
N ALA A 218 0.48 9.36 -11.24
CA ALA A 218 0.37 7.99 -10.75
C ALA A 218 0.17 8.01 -9.24
N ASP A 219 -0.88 7.32 -8.79
CA ASP A 219 -1.16 7.02 -7.40
C ASP A 219 -0.99 5.53 -7.18
N GLY A 220 -0.48 5.15 -6.02
CA GLY A 220 -0.50 3.75 -5.61
C GLY A 220 -0.51 3.60 -4.10
N HIS A 221 -1.15 2.55 -3.61
CA HIS A 221 -1.14 2.21 -2.19
C HIS A 221 -1.35 0.72 -1.94
N LEU A 222 -0.87 0.26 -0.78
CA LEU A 222 -1.14 -1.07 -0.25
C LEU A 222 -2.59 -1.15 0.26
N VAL A 223 -3.35 -2.11 -0.26
CA VAL A 223 -4.75 -2.37 0.12
C VAL A 223 -4.82 -3.40 1.24
N ALA A 224 -4.07 -4.51 1.12
CA ALA A 224 -4.09 -5.60 2.08
C ALA A 224 -2.76 -6.37 2.10
N LYS A 225 -2.29 -6.75 3.30
CA LYS A 225 -1.13 -7.64 3.51
C LYS A 225 -1.57 -9.10 3.42
N TYR A 226 -0.64 -9.99 3.08
CA TYR A 226 -0.83 -11.45 3.15
C TYR A 226 0.47 -12.18 3.52
#